data_AF-A1YGA7-F1
#
_entry.id   AF-A1YGA7-F1
#
_cell.length_a   1.000
_cell.length_b   1.000
_cell.length_c   1.000
_cell.angle_alpha   90.00
_cell.angle_beta   90.00
_cell.angle_gamma   90.00
#
_symmetry.space_group_name_H-M   'P 1'
#
loop_
_entity.id
_entity.type
_entity.pdbx_description
1 polymer ?
#
loop_
_entity_poly.entity_id
_entity_poly.type
_entity_poly.pdbx_seq_one_letter_code
_entity_poly.pdbx_strand_id
1 'polypeptide(L)'
;FVDLTLHDQVHLLECAWLEILMIGLVWRSMEHPGKLLFAPNLLLDRNQGKCVEGMVEIFDMLLATSSRFRMMNLQGEEFVCLKSIILLNSGVYTFLSSTLKSLEEKDHIHRVLDKITDTLIHLMAKAGLTLQQQHRRLAQLLLILSHIRHMSNKGMEHLYSMKCKNVVPLYDLLLEMLDAHRLHAPTSRGGAPVEETDQSHLATAGSTSSHSLQKYYITGEAEGFPATV
;
A
#
# COMPACT_ATOMS: atom_id res chain seq x y z
N PHE A 1 7.82 4.94 -23.09
CA PHE A 1 7.38 3.73 -22.35
C PHE A 1 7.66 2.49 -23.18
N VAL A 2 7.11 2.41 -24.41
CA VAL A 2 7.40 1.30 -25.33
C VAL A 2 8.89 1.18 -25.74
N ASP A 3 9.68 2.23 -25.49
CA ASP A 3 11.13 2.26 -25.70
C ASP A 3 11.92 1.48 -24.63
N LEU A 4 11.29 1.11 -23.51
CA LEU A 4 11.89 0.26 -22.46
C LEU A 4 11.86 -1.21 -22.90
N THR A 5 12.70 -2.06 -22.31
CA THR A 5 12.54 -3.51 -22.52
C THR A 5 11.18 -4.00 -22.04
N LEU A 6 10.68 -5.08 -22.65
CA LEU A 6 9.41 -5.69 -22.23
C LEU A 6 9.42 -6.07 -20.75
N HIS A 7 10.56 -6.55 -20.24
CA HIS A 7 10.75 -6.88 -18.82
C HIS A 7 10.50 -5.65 -17.93
N ASP A 8 11.10 -4.51 -18.26
CA ASP A 8 10.94 -3.27 -17.49
C ASP A 8 9.53 -2.70 -17.60
N GLN A 9 8.90 -2.81 -18.77
CA GLN A 9 7.50 -2.41 -18.95
C GLN A 9 6.57 -3.20 -18.02
N VAL A 10 6.75 -4.52 -17.97
CA VAL A 10 5.98 -5.40 -17.08
C VAL A 10 6.27 -5.07 -15.61
N HIS A 11 7.55 -4.94 -15.23
CA HIS A 11 7.93 -4.62 -13.86
C HIS A 11 7.32 -3.30 -13.37
N LEU A 12 7.36 -2.24 -14.18
CA LEU A 12 6.76 -0.95 -13.83
C LEU A 12 5.25 -1.06 -13.66
N LEU A 13 4.56 -1.87 -14.48
CA LEU A 13 3.13 -2.12 -14.34
C LEU A 13 2.83 -2.90 -13.05
N GLU A 14 3.58 -3.96 -12.76
CA GLU A 14 3.48 -4.76 -11.53
C GLU A 14 3.68 -3.92 -10.27
N CYS A 15 4.57 -2.93 -10.32
CA CYS A 15 4.78 -2.01 -9.20
C CYS A 15 3.70 -0.93 -9.07
N ALA A 16 3.10 -0.48 -10.18
CA ALA A 16 2.27 0.74 -10.19
C ALA A 16 0.76 0.49 -10.26
N TRP A 17 0.30 -0.73 -10.57
CA TRP A 17 -1.08 -0.96 -10.98
C TRP A 17 -2.13 -0.48 -9.97
N LEU A 18 -1.93 -0.76 -8.68
CA LEU A 18 -2.90 -0.39 -7.66
C LEU A 18 -2.88 1.13 -7.41
N GLU A 19 -1.72 1.78 -7.48
CA GLU A 19 -1.61 3.25 -7.45
C GLU A 19 -2.35 3.88 -8.64
N ILE A 20 -2.23 3.30 -9.84
CA ILE A 20 -2.91 3.75 -11.06
C ILE A 20 -4.44 3.61 -10.92
N LEU A 21 -4.91 2.49 -10.35
CA LEU A 21 -6.34 2.30 -10.07
C LEU A 21 -6.84 3.31 -9.04
N MET A 22 -6.08 3.51 -7.96
CA MET A 22 -6.44 4.43 -6.88
C MET A 22 -6.47 5.88 -7.34
N ILE A 23 -5.45 6.38 -8.05
CA ILE A 23 -5.47 7.77 -8.56
C ILE A 23 -6.63 7.97 -9.55
N GLY A 24 -6.93 6.96 -10.37
CA GLY A 24 -8.09 6.98 -11.26
C GLY A 24 -9.42 7.04 -10.52
N LEU A 25 -9.56 6.27 -9.43
CA LEU A 25 -10.73 6.30 -8.56
C LEU A 25 -10.89 7.66 -7.87
N VAL A 26 -9.80 8.19 -7.31
CA VAL A 26 -9.76 9.51 -6.66
C VAL A 26 -10.20 10.60 -7.63
N TRP A 27 -9.64 10.62 -8.85
CA TRP A 27 -9.99 11.57 -9.90
C TRP A 27 -11.48 11.54 -10.25
N ARG A 28 -12.02 10.35 -10.56
CA ARG A 28 -13.45 10.19 -10.91
C ARG A 28 -14.40 10.52 -9.76
N SER A 29 -13.90 10.55 -8.52
CA SER A 29 -14.68 10.84 -7.32
C SER A 29 -14.64 12.32 -6.89
N MET A 30 -13.91 13.18 -7.60
CA MET A 30 -13.73 14.58 -7.21
C MET A 30 -15.05 15.35 -7.12
N GLU A 31 -16.02 15.04 -7.98
CA GLU A 31 -17.33 15.69 -8.03
C GLU A 31 -18.37 15.06 -7.09
N HIS A 32 -17.96 14.07 -6.29
CA HIS A 32 -18.84 13.33 -5.38
C HIS A 32 -18.34 13.40 -3.92
N PRO A 33 -18.54 14.54 -3.22
CA PRO A 33 -18.10 14.68 -1.82
C PRO A 33 -18.62 13.56 -0.91
N GLY A 34 -17.71 12.94 -0.15
CA GLY A 34 -18.04 11.87 0.79
C GLY A 34 -18.31 10.49 0.16
N LYS A 35 -18.16 10.36 -1.16
CA LYS A 35 -18.39 9.12 -1.91
C LYS A 35 -17.25 8.80 -2.86
N LEU A 36 -17.11 7.52 -3.23
CA LEU A 36 -16.15 7.02 -4.21
C LEU A 36 -16.89 6.41 -5.41
N LEU A 37 -16.61 6.91 -6.60
CA LEU A 37 -17.18 6.44 -7.87
C LEU A 37 -16.30 5.34 -8.48
N PHE A 38 -16.53 4.10 -8.06
CA PHE A 38 -15.80 2.94 -8.57
C PHE A 38 -16.06 2.72 -10.07
N ALA A 39 -17.33 2.80 -10.46
CA ALA A 39 -17.82 2.70 -11.84
C ALA A 39 -19.06 3.61 -12.02
N PRO A 40 -19.52 3.93 -13.25
CA PRO A 40 -20.69 4.79 -13.48
C PRO A 40 -21.96 4.37 -12.73
N ASN A 41 -22.12 3.09 -12.46
CA ASN A 41 -23.23 2.48 -11.73
C ASN A 41 -22.87 2.02 -10.31
N LEU A 42 -21.67 2.34 -9.81
CA LEU A 42 -21.18 1.91 -8.49
C LEU A 42 -20.57 3.10 -7.74
N LEU A 43 -21.43 3.88 -7.10
CA LEU A 43 -21.08 4.99 -6.23
C LEU A 43 -21.27 4.57 -4.77
N LEU A 44 -20.17 4.48 -4.03
CA LEU A 44 -20.18 4.01 -2.65
C LEU A 44 -19.92 5.15 -1.67
N ASP A 45 -20.63 5.17 -0.55
CA ASP A 45 -20.35 6.04 0.59
C ASP A 45 -19.49 5.32 1.65
N ARG A 46 -19.06 6.10 2.65
CA ARG A 46 -18.24 5.59 3.76
C ARG A 46 -18.93 4.45 4.53
N ASN A 47 -20.25 4.45 4.66
CA ASN A 47 -20.96 3.41 5.41
C ASN A 47 -20.92 2.08 4.67
N GLN A 48 -21.07 2.10 3.35
CA GLN A 48 -20.89 0.91 2.51
C GLN A 48 -19.44 0.40 2.56
N GLY A 49 -18.45 1.29 2.69
CA GLY A 49 -17.07 0.90 2.93
C GLY A 49 -16.85 0.07 4.22
N LYS A 50 -17.75 0.14 5.20
CA LYS A 50 -17.68 -0.65 6.45
C LYS A 50 -18.12 -2.11 6.26
N CYS A 51 -18.77 -2.44 5.14
CA CYS A 51 -19.23 -3.81 4.87
C CYS A 51 -18.07 -4.80 4.67
N VAL A 52 -16.86 -4.31 4.39
CA VAL A 52 -15.64 -5.12 4.26
C VAL A 52 -14.70 -4.80 5.41
N GLU A 53 -14.37 -5.81 6.22
CA GLU A 53 -13.45 -5.70 7.35
C GLU A 53 -12.10 -5.11 6.89
N GLY A 54 -11.62 -4.04 7.53
CA GLY A 54 -10.33 -3.41 7.21
C GLY A 54 -10.36 -2.42 6.03
N MET A 55 -11.46 -2.32 5.28
CA MET A 55 -11.54 -1.41 4.12
C MET A 55 -11.76 0.06 4.49
N VAL A 56 -12.33 0.33 5.67
CA VAL A 56 -12.73 1.69 6.10
C VAL A 56 -11.54 2.66 6.12
N GLU A 57 -10.37 2.22 6.58
CA GLU A 57 -9.16 3.06 6.62
C GLU A 57 -8.75 3.49 5.21
N ILE A 58 -8.68 2.54 4.27
CA ILE A 58 -8.33 2.81 2.86
C ILE A 58 -9.38 3.73 2.23
N PHE A 59 -10.66 3.49 2.51
CA PHE A 59 -11.76 4.31 2.03
C PHE A 59 -11.63 5.77 2.50
N ASP A 60 -11.31 5.99 3.78
CA ASP A 60 -11.12 7.31 4.34
C ASP A 60 -9.91 8.02 3.73
N MET A 61 -8.80 7.32 3.49
CA MET A 61 -7.63 7.88 2.81
C MET A 61 -7.96 8.30 1.36
N LEU A 62 -8.73 7.49 0.63
CA LEU A 62 -9.17 7.79 -0.74
C LEU A 62 -10.08 9.02 -0.77
N LEU A 63 -11.04 9.11 0.16
CA LEU A 63 -11.92 10.27 0.30
C LEU A 63 -11.13 11.54 0.62
N ALA A 64 -10.16 11.47 1.54
CA ALA A 64 -9.31 12.59 1.90
C ALA A 64 -8.48 13.07 0.69
N THR A 65 -7.92 12.14 -0.09
CA THR A 65 -7.17 12.44 -1.31
C THR A 65 -8.06 13.06 -2.39
N SER A 66 -9.28 12.54 -2.58
CA SER A 66 -10.28 13.11 -3.51
C SER A 66 -10.64 14.55 -3.12
N SER A 67 -10.86 14.78 -1.82
CA SER A 67 -11.10 16.12 -1.30
C SER A 67 -9.91 17.05 -1.57
N ARG A 68 -8.67 16.56 -1.40
CA ARG A 68 -7.46 17.34 -1.69
C ARG A 68 -7.35 17.69 -3.17
N PHE A 69 -7.62 16.75 -4.09
CA PHE A 69 -7.65 17.04 -5.53
C PHE A 69 -8.68 18.11 -5.88
N ARG A 70 -9.90 18.01 -5.32
CA ARG A 70 -10.96 19.02 -5.47
C ARG A 70 -10.51 20.38 -4.94
N MET A 71 -9.94 20.45 -3.73
CA MET A 71 -9.46 21.69 -3.12
C MET A 71 -8.36 22.39 -3.94
N MET A 72 -7.50 21.61 -4.59
CA MET A 72 -6.44 22.14 -5.46
C MET A 72 -6.93 22.50 -6.86
N ASN A 73 -8.20 22.22 -7.18
CA ASN A 73 -8.74 22.30 -8.54
C ASN A 73 -7.81 21.58 -9.53
N LEU A 74 -7.53 20.30 -9.30
CA LEU A 74 -6.66 19.51 -10.17
C LEU A 74 -7.25 19.46 -11.59
N GLN A 75 -6.43 19.77 -12.60
CA GLN A 75 -6.85 19.76 -14.00
C GLN A 75 -6.61 18.39 -14.66
N GLY A 76 -7.34 18.11 -15.74
CA GLY A 76 -7.25 16.84 -16.46
C GLY A 76 -5.86 16.59 -17.03
N GLU A 77 -5.21 17.62 -17.54
CA GLU A 77 -3.85 17.58 -18.07
C GLU A 77 -2.83 17.25 -16.97
N GLU A 78 -3.00 17.82 -15.78
CA GLU A 78 -2.13 17.52 -14.63
C GLU A 78 -2.36 16.09 -14.14
N PHE A 79 -3.61 15.63 -14.09
CA PHE A 79 -3.96 14.27 -13.71
C PHE A 79 -3.27 13.22 -14.59
N VAL A 80 -3.26 13.39 -15.92
CA VAL A 80 -2.58 12.43 -16.81
C VAL A 80 -1.06 12.46 -16.65
N CYS A 81 -0.47 13.62 -16.35
CA CYS A 81 0.94 13.72 -15.98
C CYS A 81 1.24 12.94 -14.70
N LEU A 82 0.42 13.10 -13.65
CA LEU A 82 0.60 12.38 -12.39
C LEU A 82 0.46 10.87 -12.55
N LYS A 83 -0.50 10.40 -13.37
CA LYS A 83 -0.65 8.98 -13.69
C LYS A 83 0.59 8.42 -14.40
N SER A 84 1.21 9.22 -15.26
CA SER A 84 2.44 8.86 -15.97
C SER A 84 3.66 8.83 -15.05
N ILE A 85 3.76 9.79 -14.12
CA ILE A 85 4.80 9.80 -13.08
C ILE A 85 4.70 8.55 -12.20
N ILE A 86 3.50 8.18 -11.75
CA ILE A 86 3.29 6.93 -10.99
C ILE A 86 3.83 5.73 -11.78
N LEU A 87 3.37 5.53 -13.02
CA LEU A 87 3.80 4.39 -13.84
C LEU A 87 5.33 4.30 -13.96
N LEU A 88 6.01 5.43 -14.16
CA LEU A 88 7.45 5.47 -14.42
C LEU A 88 8.31 5.47 -13.14
N ASN A 89 7.78 6.00 -12.03
CA ASN A 89 8.55 6.15 -10.79
C ASN A 89 8.35 4.98 -9.83
N SER A 90 7.28 4.19 -9.97
CA SER A 90 6.87 3.30 -8.90
C SER A 90 7.79 2.12 -8.62
N GLY A 91 8.46 1.60 -9.65
CA GLY A 91 9.42 0.50 -9.58
C GLY A 91 10.86 0.89 -9.98
N VAL A 92 11.14 2.17 -10.25
CA VAL A 92 12.43 2.61 -10.82
C VAL A 92 13.64 2.35 -9.89
N TYR A 93 13.40 2.13 -8.60
CA TYR A 93 14.44 1.84 -7.61
C TYR A 93 14.45 0.37 -7.16
N THR A 94 13.49 -0.43 -7.59
CA THR A 94 13.41 -1.88 -7.31
C THR A 94 14.03 -2.73 -8.41
N PHE A 95 14.67 -2.12 -9.42
CA PHE A 95 15.42 -2.85 -10.44
C PHE A 95 16.48 -3.74 -9.77
N LEU A 96 16.24 -5.06 -9.81
CA LEU A 96 17.14 -6.08 -9.26
C LEU A 96 18.34 -6.36 -10.18
N SER A 97 18.40 -5.74 -11.36
CA SER A 97 19.47 -5.90 -12.33
C SER A 97 20.39 -4.68 -12.31
N SER A 98 21.61 -4.80 -11.77
CA SER A 98 22.65 -3.77 -11.81
C SER A 98 23.51 -3.84 -13.09
N THR A 99 22.90 -4.19 -14.21
CA THR A 99 23.58 -4.28 -15.51
C THR A 99 23.72 -2.90 -16.16
N LEU A 100 24.69 -2.72 -17.07
CA LEU A 100 24.85 -1.47 -17.83
C LEU A 100 23.57 -1.08 -18.59
N LYS A 101 22.85 -2.06 -19.12
CA LYS A 101 21.58 -1.86 -19.81
C LYS A 101 20.49 -1.30 -18.87
N SER A 102 20.40 -1.81 -17.65
CA SER A 102 19.51 -1.29 -16.60
C SER A 102 19.86 0.16 -16.21
N LEU A 103 21.14 0.53 -16.25
CA LEU A 103 21.55 1.91 -15.99
C LEU A 103 21.08 2.88 -17.10
N GLU A 104 21.18 2.47 -18.37
CA GLU A 104 20.67 3.25 -19.51
C GLU A 104 19.14 3.37 -19.48
N GLU A 105 18.42 2.30 -19.11
CA GLU A 105 16.97 2.30 -18.95
C GLU A 105 16.52 3.23 -17.82
N LYS A 106 17.19 3.18 -16.66
CA LYS A 106 16.94 4.10 -15.54
C LYS A 106 17.17 5.56 -15.92
N ASP A 107 18.24 5.85 -16.65
CA ASP A 107 18.55 7.19 -17.14
C ASP A 107 17.53 7.66 -18.20
N HIS A 108 17.05 6.76 -19.06
CA HIS A 108 15.93 7.04 -19.96
C HIS A 108 14.64 7.38 -19.19
N ILE A 109 14.29 6.60 -18.17
CA ILE A 109 13.11 6.85 -17.32
C ILE A 109 13.21 8.23 -16.65
N HIS A 110 14.35 8.57 -16.05
CA HIS A 110 14.55 9.88 -15.43
C HIS A 110 14.40 11.03 -16.43
N ARG A 111 14.98 10.92 -17.64
CA ARG A 111 14.76 11.92 -18.69
C ARG A 111 13.29 12.11 -19.07
N VAL A 112 12.51 11.02 -19.08
CA VAL A 112 11.08 11.11 -19.36
C VAL A 112 10.33 11.76 -18.19
N LEU A 113 10.68 11.44 -16.94
CA LEU A 113 10.13 12.07 -15.75
C LEU A 113 10.44 13.58 -15.70
N ASP A 114 11.65 13.99 -16.09
CA ASP A 114 12.03 15.40 -16.21
C ASP A 114 11.15 16.12 -17.24
N LYS A 115 10.95 15.52 -18.42
CA LYS A 115 10.05 16.07 -19.45
C LYS A 115 8.60 16.20 -18.96
N ILE A 116 8.11 15.24 -18.17
CA ILE A 116 6.77 15.33 -17.58
C ILE A 116 6.71 16.45 -16.55
N THR A 117 7.78 16.65 -15.77
CA THR A 117 7.91 17.76 -14.81
C THR A 117 7.92 19.11 -15.52
N ASP A 118 8.68 19.25 -16.60
CA ASP A 118 8.67 20.45 -17.45
C ASP A 118 7.28 20.71 -18.04
N THR A 119 6.58 19.65 -18.45
CA THR A 119 5.20 19.72 -18.96
C THR A 119 4.25 20.23 -17.87
N LEU A 120 4.36 19.73 -16.64
CA LEU A 120 3.56 20.23 -15.51
C LEU A 120 3.82 21.71 -15.24
N ILE A 121 5.10 22.13 -15.20
CA ILE A 121 5.46 23.54 -15.03
C ILE A 121 4.90 24.40 -16.17
N HIS A 122 4.97 23.92 -17.41
CA HIS A 122 4.39 24.60 -18.58
C HIS A 122 2.86 24.74 -18.47
N LEU A 123 2.14 23.71 -18.05
CA LEU A 123 0.69 23.76 -17.82
C LEU A 123 0.33 24.81 -16.76
N MET A 124 1.09 24.88 -15.67
CA MET A 124 0.90 25.88 -14.62
C MET A 124 1.18 27.31 -15.10
N ALA A 125 2.25 27.49 -15.89
CA ALA A 125 2.57 28.77 -16.52
C ALA A 125 1.47 29.21 -17.49
N LYS A 126 0.95 28.29 -18.31
CA LYS A 126 -0.18 28.54 -19.22
C LYS A 126 -1.45 28.93 -18.49
N ALA A 127 -1.67 28.39 -17.28
CA ALA A 127 -2.77 28.78 -16.40
C ALA A 127 -2.53 30.12 -15.66
N GLY A 128 -1.42 30.82 -15.91
CA GLY A 128 -1.14 32.15 -15.38
C GLY A 128 -0.55 32.17 -13.97
N LEU A 129 -0.06 31.03 -13.45
CA LEU A 129 0.59 30.99 -12.14
C LEU A 129 1.96 31.67 -12.18
N THR A 130 2.30 32.40 -11.11
CA THR A 130 3.66 32.94 -10.94
C THR A 130 4.67 31.82 -10.70
N LEU A 131 5.97 32.08 -10.93
CA LEU A 131 7.03 31.09 -10.73
C LEU A 131 7.00 30.47 -9.32
N GLN A 132 6.77 31.28 -8.29
CA GLN A 132 6.60 30.77 -6.92
C GLN A 132 5.37 29.86 -6.77
N GLN A 133 4.25 30.20 -7.39
CA GLN A 133 3.04 29.37 -7.37
C GLN A 133 3.23 28.06 -8.14
N GLN A 134 3.95 28.08 -9.26
CA GLN A 134 4.29 26.89 -10.05
C GLN A 134 5.09 25.89 -9.20
N HIS A 135 6.18 26.32 -8.58
CA HIS A 135 6.99 25.43 -7.72
C HIS A 135 6.20 24.89 -6.52
N ARG A 136 5.40 25.74 -5.87
CA ARG A 136 4.54 25.31 -4.76
C ARG A 136 3.51 24.28 -5.21
N ARG A 137 2.86 24.50 -6.35
CA ARG A 137 1.86 23.56 -6.88
C ARG A 137 2.51 22.26 -7.30
N LEU A 138 3.64 22.29 -8.00
CA LEU A 138 4.40 21.09 -8.35
C LEU A 138 4.73 20.26 -7.10
N ALA A 139 5.28 20.89 -6.05
CA ALA A 139 5.57 20.20 -4.80
C ALA A 139 4.31 19.58 -4.17
N GLN A 140 3.18 20.29 -4.17
CA GLN A 140 1.92 19.77 -3.65
C GLN A 140 1.41 18.55 -4.43
N LEU A 141 1.53 18.57 -5.76
CA LEU A 141 1.11 17.45 -6.61
C LEU A 141 2.00 16.23 -6.38
N LEU A 142 3.32 16.41 -6.36
CA LEU A 142 4.28 15.32 -6.14
C LEU A 142 4.17 14.72 -4.73
N LEU A 143 3.91 15.55 -3.71
CA LEU A 143 3.68 15.06 -2.34
C LEU A 143 2.41 14.22 -2.22
N ILE A 144 1.40 14.40 -3.06
CA ILE A 144 0.22 13.52 -3.02
C ILE A 144 0.53 12.13 -3.57
N LEU A 145 1.52 12.00 -4.46
CA LEU A 145 1.95 10.70 -4.96
C LEU A 145 2.48 9.81 -3.83
N SER A 146 3.11 10.38 -2.79
CA SER A 146 3.54 9.60 -1.62
C SER A 146 2.36 9.09 -0.80
N HIS A 147 1.29 9.87 -0.66
CA HIS A 147 0.05 9.39 -0.05
C HIS A 147 -0.61 8.30 -0.87
N ILE A 148 -0.59 8.41 -2.21
CA ILE A 148 -1.10 7.36 -3.10
C ILE A 148 -0.29 6.07 -2.96
N ARG A 149 1.05 6.15 -2.89
CA ARG A 149 1.90 4.99 -2.58
C ARG A 149 1.52 4.36 -1.25
N HIS A 150 1.33 5.16 -0.20
CA HIS A 150 0.95 4.66 1.11
C HIS A 150 -0.40 3.93 1.07
N MET A 151 -1.40 4.52 0.43
CA MET A 151 -2.71 3.89 0.23
C MET A 151 -2.58 2.59 -0.56
N SER A 152 -1.77 2.56 -1.61
CA SER A 152 -1.54 1.37 -2.42
C SER A 152 -0.91 0.24 -1.59
N ASN A 153 0.11 0.54 -0.78
CA ASN A 153 0.70 -0.47 0.11
C ASN A 153 -0.33 -1.07 1.07
N LYS A 154 -1.14 -0.22 1.72
CA LYS A 154 -2.24 -0.65 2.60
C LYS A 154 -3.29 -1.48 1.84
N GLY A 155 -3.64 -1.06 0.62
CA GLY A 155 -4.57 -1.78 -0.25
C GLY A 155 -4.03 -3.14 -0.68
N MET A 156 -2.74 -3.24 -0.97
CA MET A 156 -2.07 -4.49 -1.32
C MET A 156 -2.09 -5.49 -0.16
N GLU A 157 -1.75 -5.03 1.06
CA GLU A 157 -1.83 -5.83 2.29
C GLU A 157 -3.27 -6.33 2.53
N HIS A 158 -4.26 -5.46 2.33
CA HIS A 158 -5.67 -5.81 2.50
C HIS A 158 -6.12 -6.86 1.46
N LEU A 159 -5.82 -6.66 0.18
CA LEU A 159 -6.14 -7.62 -0.89
C LEU A 159 -5.48 -8.99 -0.64
N TYR A 160 -4.24 -8.99 -0.18
CA TYR A 160 -3.54 -10.22 0.17
C TYR A 160 -4.21 -10.94 1.35
N SER A 161 -4.60 -10.22 2.40
CA SER A 161 -5.37 -10.79 3.52
C SER A 161 -6.69 -11.40 3.05
N MET A 162 -7.40 -10.73 2.12
CA MET A 162 -8.63 -11.26 1.53
C MET A 162 -8.41 -12.53 0.70
N LYS A 163 -7.29 -12.60 -0.06
CA LYS A 163 -6.84 -13.81 -0.76
C LYS A 163 -6.63 -14.96 0.21
N CYS A 164 -5.87 -14.76 1.29
CA CYS A 164 -5.59 -15.80 2.29
C CYS A 164 -6.86 -16.29 3.01
N LYS A 165 -7.83 -15.41 3.25
CA LYS A 165 -9.11 -15.75 3.86
C LYS A 165 -10.12 -16.35 2.85
N ASN A 166 -9.78 -16.47 1.56
CA ASN A 166 -10.68 -16.91 0.48
C ASN A 166 -12.01 -16.13 0.43
N VAL A 167 -11.99 -14.82 0.74
CA VAL A 167 -13.20 -14.00 0.85
C VAL A 167 -13.73 -13.59 -0.53
N VAL A 168 -12.85 -13.42 -1.52
CA VAL A 168 -13.19 -12.96 -2.87
C VAL A 168 -12.43 -13.77 -3.92
N PRO A 169 -13.09 -14.26 -4.98
CA PRO A 169 -12.38 -14.83 -6.12
C PRO A 169 -11.60 -13.72 -6.84
N LEU A 170 -10.28 -13.88 -6.93
CA LEU A 170 -9.43 -13.01 -7.71
C LEU A 170 -9.30 -13.57 -9.12
N TYR A 171 -9.41 -12.72 -10.14
CA TYR A 171 -9.12 -13.09 -11.52
C TYR A 171 -7.63 -13.33 -11.72
N ASP A 172 -7.27 -14.20 -12.66
CA ASP A 172 -5.88 -14.63 -12.90
C ASP A 172 -4.90 -13.46 -13.05
N LEU A 173 -5.24 -12.45 -13.86
CA LEU A 173 -4.41 -11.24 -14.00
C LEU A 173 -4.22 -10.49 -12.67
N LEU A 174 -5.28 -10.34 -11.88
CA LEU A 174 -5.18 -9.66 -10.58
C LEU A 174 -4.33 -10.46 -9.59
N LEU A 175 -4.40 -11.79 -9.69
CA LEU A 175 -3.60 -12.69 -8.89
C LEU A 175 -2.11 -12.57 -9.23
N GLU A 176 -1.77 -12.57 -10.52
CA GLU A 176 -0.41 -12.36 -11.02
C GLU A 176 0.16 -11.02 -10.53
N MET A 177 -0.60 -9.93 -10.68
CA MET A 177 -0.18 -8.59 -10.26
C MET A 177 -0.03 -8.46 -8.73
N LEU A 178 -0.84 -9.19 -7.96
CA LEU A 178 -0.74 -9.26 -6.50
C LEU A 178 0.48 -10.06 -6.04
N ASP A 179 0.78 -11.17 -6.71
CA ASP A 179 1.91 -12.04 -6.38
C ASP A 179 3.26 -11.42 -6.76
N ALA A 180 3.32 -10.67 -7.88
CA ALA A 180 4.51 -9.91 -8.28
C ALA A 180 4.96 -8.89 -7.22
N HIS A 181 4.02 -8.24 -6.54
CA HIS A 181 4.33 -7.25 -5.50
C HIS A 181 5.04 -7.86 -4.28
N ARG A 182 4.91 -9.17 -4.03
CA ARG A 182 5.67 -9.88 -2.98
C ARG A 182 7.11 -10.14 -3.38
N LEU A 183 7.37 -10.40 -4.65
CA LEU A 183 8.72 -10.65 -5.16
C LEU A 183 9.59 -9.38 -5.11
N HIS A 184 8.95 -8.21 -5.16
CA HIS A 184 9.63 -6.91 -5.13
C HIS A 184 9.64 -6.23 -3.76
N ALA A 185 8.89 -6.73 -2.77
CA ALA A 185 8.95 -6.21 -1.41
C ALA A 185 10.27 -6.65 -0.75
N PRO A 186 11.07 -5.72 -0.18
CA PRO A 186 12.24 -6.11 0.59
C PRO A 186 11.77 -6.99 1.75
N THR A 187 12.31 -8.22 1.81
CA THR A 187 12.00 -9.16 2.88
C THR A 187 12.32 -8.52 4.23
N SER A 188 11.29 -8.08 4.94
CA SER A 188 11.31 -8.01 6.39
C SER A 188 11.60 -9.43 6.88
N ARG A 189 12.86 -9.69 7.27
CA ARG A 189 13.24 -10.92 7.96
C ARG A 189 12.47 -10.96 9.28
N GLY A 190 11.39 -11.75 9.32
CA GLY A 190 10.57 -11.88 10.52
C GLY A 190 9.46 -12.90 10.32
N GLY A 191 9.82 -14.16 10.15
CA GLY A 191 8.88 -15.27 10.08
C GLY A 191 9.61 -16.55 9.72
N ALA A 192 10.23 -17.18 10.71
CA ALA A 192 10.71 -18.55 10.55
C ALA A 192 9.51 -19.46 10.21
N PRO A 193 9.66 -20.47 9.34
CA PRO A 193 8.64 -21.50 9.20
C PRO A 193 8.56 -22.26 10.53
N VAL A 194 7.36 -22.44 11.05
CA VAL A 194 7.10 -23.37 12.15
C VAL A 194 7.40 -24.77 11.60
N GLU A 195 8.51 -25.37 12.01
CA GLU A 195 8.76 -26.79 11.80
C GLU A 195 7.77 -27.58 12.68
N GLU A 196 6.92 -28.38 12.02
CA GLU A 196 6.13 -29.42 12.66
C GLU A 196 7.07 -30.37 13.41
N THR A 197 6.94 -30.41 14.73
CA THR A 197 7.71 -31.33 15.57
C THR A 197 6.96 -32.64 15.65
N ASP A 198 7.42 -33.64 14.89
CA ASP A 198 6.93 -35.01 14.97
C ASP A 198 7.24 -35.61 16.36
N GLN A 199 6.18 -36.07 17.03
CA GLN A 199 6.28 -36.83 18.28
C GLN A 199 6.63 -38.29 17.97
N SER A 200 7.76 -38.77 18.51
CA SER A 200 7.95 -40.20 18.77
C SER A 200 8.83 -40.45 20.00
N HIS A 201 8.28 -41.28 20.89
CA HIS A 201 8.74 -41.78 22.18
C HIS A 201 10.17 -42.40 22.21
N LEU A 202 10.90 -42.30 23.34
CA LEU A 202 11.14 -43.40 24.31
C LEU A 202 12.02 -42.97 25.52
N ALA A 203 11.83 -43.68 26.63
CA ALA A 203 12.28 -43.43 28.01
C ALA A 203 13.78 -43.59 28.31
N THR A 204 14.27 -43.01 29.43
CA THR A 204 14.78 -43.77 30.62
C THR A 204 15.25 -42.86 31.77
N ALA A 205 15.34 -43.49 32.96
CA ALA A 205 15.44 -42.98 34.32
C ALA A 205 16.74 -42.27 34.74
N GLY A 206 16.68 -41.50 35.83
CA GLY A 206 17.85 -41.08 36.60
C GLY A 206 17.53 -40.13 37.77
N SER A 207 17.59 -40.66 38.99
CA SER A 207 17.39 -40.00 40.29
C SER A 207 18.46 -38.95 40.66
N THR A 208 18.10 -37.91 41.42
CA THR A 208 18.52 -37.67 42.83
C THR A 208 18.27 -36.22 43.31
N SER A 209 18.02 -36.14 44.61
CA SER A 209 17.74 -35.03 45.53
C SER A 209 18.70 -33.81 45.52
N SER A 210 18.18 -32.62 45.88
CA SER A 210 18.37 -31.97 47.21
C SER A 210 17.94 -30.48 47.25
N HIS A 211 17.07 -30.18 48.23
CA HIS A 211 16.89 -28.95 49.03
C HIS A 211 17.44 -27.58 48.58
N SER A 212 16.57 -26.54 48.62
CA SER A 212 16.69 -25.39 49.55
C SER A 212 15.42 -24.51 49.56
N LEU A 213 14.83 -24.36 50.76
CA LEU A 213 13.85 -23.35 51.21
C LEU A 213 14.48 -21.93 51.14
N GLN A 214 13.84 -20.76 51.21
CA GLN A 214 12.54 -20.25 51.69
C GLN A 214 12.48 -18.75 51.33
N LYS A 215 11.29 -18.15 51.15
CA LYS A 215 10.89 -16.94 51.91
C LYS A 215 9.40 -16.60 51.74
N TYR A 216 8.65 -16.92 52.80
CA TYR A 216 7.55 -16.19 53.43
C TYR A 216 6.70 -15.22 52.60
N TYR A 217 5.37 -15.44 52.58
CA TYR A 217 4.43 -14.71 53.43
C TYR A 217 3.17 -15.56 53.68
N ILE A 218 2.81 -15.68 54.95
CA ILE A 218 1.57 -16.29 55.47
C ILE A 218 0.53 -15.16 55.59
N THR A 219 -0.71 -15.40 55.17
CA THR A 219 -1.87 -14.81 55.87
C THR A 219 -3.10 -15.71 55.70
N GLY A 220 -3.45 -16.40 56.78
CA GLY A 220 -4.81 -16.72 57.24
C GLY A 220 -5.75 -17.53 56.35
N GLU A 221 -5.92 -18.81 56.67
CA GLU A 221 -7.21 -19.51 56.52
C GLU A 221 -8.22 -18.96 57.54
N ALA A 222 -9.48 -18.78 57.14
CA ALA A 222 -10.62 -19.43 57.79
C ALA A 222 -11.94 -19.11 57.04
N GLU A 223 -12.66 -20.20 56.82
CA GLU A 223 -13.97 -20.44 56.21
C GLU A 223 -15.14 -19.55 56.70
N GLY A 224 -16.20 -19.44 55.87
CA GLY A 224 -17.59 -19.30 56.37
C GLY A 224 -18.50 -18.30 55.64
N PHE A 225 -19.33 -18.79 54.72
CA PHE A 225 -20.59 -18.17 54.21
C PHE A 225 -21.71 -18.15 55.30
N PRO A 226 -22.96 -17.62 55.13
CA PRO A 226 -23.63 -16.88 54.01
C PRO A 226 -24.55 -15.66 54.39
N ALA A 227 -25.08 -15.00 53.34
CA ALA A 227 -26.43 -14.40 53.09
C ALA A 227 -27.06 -13.22 53.87
N THR A 228 -27.60 -12.27 53.07
CA THR A 228 -28.79 -11.36 53.26
C THR A 228 -28.73 -10.33 54.39
N VAL A 229 -29.07 -9.04 54.21
CA VAL A 229 -30.19 -8.35 53.55
C VAL A 229 -29.72 -7.03 52.92
#